data_AF-A0AAX3JCB2-F1
#
_entry.id   AF-A0AAX3JCB2-F1
#
_cell.length_a   1.000
_cell.length_b   1.000
_cell.length_c   1.000
_cell.angle_alpha   90.00
_cell.angle_beta   90.00
_cell.angle_gamma   90.00
#
_symmetry.space_group_name_H-M   'P 1'
#
loop_
_entity.id
_entity.type
_entity.pdbx_description
1 polymer ?
#
loop_
_entity_poly.entity_id
_entity_poly.type
_entity_poly.pdbx_seq_one_letter_code
_entity_poly.pdbx_strand_id
1 'polypeptide(L)'
;MAKAKRSFRNVKFAGMKLHDKAFPANEEFGYPGMPVTCFVDDKGRDWYDEREDKKWGTVVATWPDGHIGAFEKDAMNFIPVEGYTVWEIDPADIPETDKMKLFGFYAYDGKVFTKIAD
;
A
#
# COMPACT_ATOMS: atom_id res chain seq x y z
N MET A 1 -8.44 -29.49 3.93
CA MET A 1 -8.05 -28.68 2.76
C MET A 1 -6.86 -27.82 3.16
N ALA A 2 -5.68 -28.05 2.58
CA ALA A 2 -4.51 -27.21 2.86
C ALA A 2 -4.69 -25.87 2.13
N LYS A 3 -4.76 -24.76 2.85
CA LYS A 3 -4.68 -23.41 2.25
C LYS A 3 -3.30 -23.30 1.60
N ALA A 4 -3.25 -23.07 0.29
CA ALA A 4 -2.00 -22.76 -0.39
C ALA A 4 -1.36 -21.55 0.31
N LYS A 5 -0.12 -21.66 0.77
CA LYS A 5 0.64 -20.53 1.29
C LYS A 5 0.81 -19.55 0.13
N ARG A 6 0.22 -18.36 0.25
CA ARG A 6 0.47 -17.26 -0.68
C ARG A 6 1.97 -16.98 -0.67
N SER A 7 2.60 -17.02 -1.84
CA SER A 7 3.97 -16.54 -1.97
C SER A 7 3.92 -15.01 -1.86
N PHE A 8 4.24 -14.47 -0.69
CA PHE A 8 4.50 -13.04 -0.55
C PHE A 8 5.76 -12.75 -1.38
N ARG A 9 5.58 -12.16 -2.55
CA ARG A 9 6.66 -11.46 -3.25
C ARG A 9 6.58 -10.06 -2.69
N ASN A 10 7.67 -9.52 -2.14
CA ASN A 10 7.67 -8.12 -1.70
C ASN A 10 7.40 -7.24 -2.93
N VAL A 11 6.14 -6.87 -3.14
CA VAL A 11 5.71 -6.07 -4.30
C VAL A 11 5.88 -4.62 -3.91
N LYS A 12 6.70 -3.92 -4.69
CA LYS A 12 6.97 -2.50 -4.51
C LYS A 12 6.01 -1.67 -5.36
N PHE A 13 5.38 -0.66 -4.77
CA PHE A 13 4.63 0.38 -5.45
C PHE A 13 5.25 1.74 -5.05
N ALA A 14 6.00 2.38 -5.94
CA ALA A 14 6.96 3.43 -5.57
C ALA A 14 6.79 4.71 -6.37
N GLY A 15 7.28 5.83 -5.82
CA GLY A 15 7.26 7.11 -6.53
C GLY A 15 5.83 7.59 -6.78
N MET A 16 4.94 7.33 -5.83
CA MET A 16 3.51 7.60 -5.96
C MET A 16 3.25 9.07 -6.21
N LYS A 17 2.37 9.35 -7.17
CA LYS A 17 1.88 10.68 -7.53
C LYS A 17 0.37 10.68 -7.65
N LEU A 18 -0.24 11.85 -7.41
CA LEU A 18 -1.65 12.06 -7.65
C LEU A 18 -1.92 12.19 -9.16
N HIS A 19 -3.03 11.63 -9.60
CA HIS A 19 -3.56 11.87 -10.94
C HIS A 19 -5.10 11.85 -10.91
N ASP A 20 -5.74 12.54 -11.84
CA ASP A 20 -7.20 12.52 -11.96
C ASP A 20 -7.61 11.41 -12.92
N LYS A 21 -8.41 10.46 -12.42
CA LYS A 21 -9.03 9.40 -13.22
C LYS A 21 -10.52 9.71 -13.37
N ALA A 22 -10.98 9.82 -14.61
CA ALA A 22 -12.39 9.94 -14.90
C ALA A 22 -13.04 8.54 -14.81
N PHE A 23 -13.98 8.37 -13.90
CA PHE A 23 -14.81 7.17 -13.85
C PHE A 23 -16.05 7.36 -14.72
N PRO A 24 -16.45 6.35 -15.51
CA PRO A 24 -17.60 6.47 -16.38
C PRO A 24 -18.87 6.71 -15.56
N ALA A 25 -19.80 7.46 -16.14
CA ALA A 25 -21.13 7.61 -15.56
C ALA A 25 -21.79 6.22 -15.42
N ASN A 26 -22.53 6.05 -14.33
CA ASN A 26 -23.38 4.89 -14.16
C ASN A 26 -24.84 5.35 -14.23
N GLU A 27 -25.42 5.26 -15.44
CA GLU A 27 -26.79 5.69 -15.73
C GLU A 27 -27.83 4.94 -14.89
N GLU A 28 -27.57 3.67 -14.54
CA GLU A 28 -28.48 2.85 -13.73
C GLU A 28 -28.68 3.41 -12.32
N PHE A 29 -27.67 4.07 -11.76
CA PHE A 29 -27.71 4.67 -10.43
C PHE A 29 -27.73 6.20 -10.46
N GLY A 30 -27.88 6.82 -11.64
CA GLY A 30 -27.85 8.28 -11.80
C GLY A 30 -26.52 8.93 -11.38
N TYR A 31 -25.41 8.18 -11.42
CA TYR A 31 -24.09 8.68 -11.04
C TYR A 31 -23.44 9.37 -12.24
N PRO A 32 -23.23 10.69 -12.23
CA PRO A 32 -22.80 11.44 -13.43
C PRO A 32 -21.36 11.18 -13.87
N GLY A 33 -20.63 10.28 -13.19
CA GLY A 33 -19.19 10.14 -13.32
C GLY A 33 -18.51 11.34 -12.66
N MET A 34 -17.59 11.07 -11.74
CA MET A 34 -16.83 12.14 -11.09
C MET A 34 -15.33 11.89 -11.29
N PRO A 35 -14.54 12.96 -11.50
CA PRO A 35 -13.10 12.84 -11.40
C PRO A 35 -12.77 12.42 -9.97
N VAL A 36 -11.98 11.36 -9.84
CA VAL A 36 -11.46 10.91 -8.55
C VAL A 36 -9.95 11.08 -8.60
N THR A 37 -9.41 11.69 -7.55
CA THR A 37 -7.96 11.73 -7.36
C THR A 37 -7.48 10.33 -6.99
N CYS A 38 -6.68 9.77 -7.87
CA CYS A 38 -6.11 8.44 -7.75
C CYS A 38 -4.59 8.53 -7.55
N PHE A 39 -3.95 7.41 -7.23
CA PHE A 39 -2.51 7.34 -7.08
C PHE A 39 -1.90 6.43 -8.14
N VAL A 40 -0.87 6.93 -8.80
CA VAL A 40 -0.11 6.20 -9.81
C VAL A 40 1.34 6.08 -9.39
N ASP A 41 1.97 4.94 -9.64
CA ASP A 41 3.39 4.75 -9.38
C ASP A 41 4.30 5.24 -10.52
N ASP A 42 5.61 5.13 -10.33
CA ASP A 42 6.64 5.48 -11.33
C ASP A 42 6.57 4.69 -12.64
N LYS A 43 5.80 3.59 -12.67
CA LYS A 43 5.57 2.73 -13.84
C LYS A 43 4.20 2.93 -14.48
N GLY A 44 3.38 3.87 -13.99
CA GLY A 44 2.04 4.12 -14.51
C GLY A 44 0.98 3.16 -14.00
N ARG A 45 1.25 2.34 -12.97
CA ARG A 45 0.25 1.46 -12.35
C ARG A 45 -0.62 2.27 -11.40
N ASP A 46 -1.94 2.07 -11.45
CA ASP A 46 -2.87 2.69 -10.52
C ASP A 46 -2.97 1.88 -9.21
N TRP A 47 -2.94 2.53 -8.06
CA TRP A 47 -2.97 1.88 -6.75
C TRP A 47 -4.26 1.09 -6.52
N TYR A 48 -5.39 1.65 -6.93
CA TYR A 48 -6.70 1.05 -6.69
C TYR A 48 -6.92 -0.19 -7.55
N ASP A 49 -6.45 -0.16 -8.80
CA ASP A 49 -6.47 -1.33 -9.68
C ASP A 49 -5.44 -2.38 -9.19
N GLU A 50 -4.21 -1.97 -8.88
CA GLU A 50 -3.11 -2.88 -8.49
C GLU A 50 -3.43 -3.67 -7.21
N ARG A 51 -3.96 -3.01 -6.17
CA ARG A 51 -4.28 -3.67 -4.90
C ARG A 51 -5.41 -4.68 -5.05
N GLU A 52 -6.35 -4.45 -5.96
CA GLU A 52 -7.48 -5.32 -6.24
C GLU A 52 -7.06 -6.50 -7.14
N ASP A 53 -6.46 -6.21 -8.29
CA ASP A 53 -6.07 -7.20 -9.30
C ASP A 53 -5.09 -8.23 -8.74
N LYS A 54 -4.12 -7.76 -7.94
CA LYS A 54 -3.14 -8.62 -7.28
C LYS A 54 -3.58 -9.07 -5.89
N LYS A 55 -4.78 -8.66 -5.47
CA LYS A 55 -5.41 -9.03 -4.19
C LYS A 55 -4.50 -8.75 -3.01
N TRP A 56 -3.86 -7.59 -2.93
CA TRP A 56 -2.87 -7.29 -1.89
C TRP A 56 -3.47 -7.50 -0.50
N GLY A 57 -2.68 -8.09 0.40
CA GLY A 57 -3.05 -8.31 1.79
C GLY A 57 -2.59 -7.16 2.67
N THR A 58 -1.73 -7.48 3.64
CA THR A 58 -1.18 -6.52 4.58
C THR A 58 -0.11 -5.66 3.93
N VAL A 59 -0.13 -4.36 4.24
CA VAL A 59 0.75 -3.37 3.65
C VAL A 59 1.44 -2.51 4.69
N VAL A 60 2.68 -2.13 4.35
CA VAL A 60 3.43 -1.08 5.02
C VAL A 60 3.79 -0.04 3.98
N ALA A 61 3.69 1.23 4.36
CA ALA A 61 4.16 2.32 3.54
C ALA A 61 5.33 3.01 4.21
N THR A 62 6.37 3.29 3.42
CA THR A 62 7.60 3.92 3.86
C THR A 62 7.76 5.30 3.24
N TRP A 63 8.31 6.22 4.02
CA TRP A 63 8.85 7.48 3.53
C TRP A 63 10.04 7.23 2.59
N PRO A 64 10.49 8.22 1.79
CA PRO A 64 11.63 8.07 0.88
C PRO A 64 12.94 7.63 1.55
N ASP A 65 13.09 7.91 2.85
CA ASP A 65 14.25 7.53 3.66
C ASP A 65 14.12 6.12 4.30
N GLY A 66 13.02 5.42 4.05
CA GLY A 66 12.76 4.06 4.52
C GLY A 66 12.03 3.96 5.86
N HIS A 67 11.77 5.08 6.56
CA HIS A 67 10.98 5.05 7.79
C HIS A 67 9.56 4.58 7.52
N ILE A 68 9.00 3.78 8.42
CA ILE A 68 7.61 3.36 8.31
C ILE A 68 6.68 4.55 8.62
N GLY A 69 5.90 4.96 7.63
CA GLY A 69 4.92 6.03 7.73
C GLY A 69 3.49 5.56 7.91
N ALA A 70 3.17 4.32 7.47
CA ALA A 70 1.85 3.74 7.69
C ALA A 70 1.86 2.20 7.65
N PHE A 71 0.82 1.61 8.23
CA PHE A 71 0.57 0.17 8.26
C PHE A 71 -0.92 -0.10 8.23
N GLU A 72 -1.34 -1.04 7.39
CA GLU A 72 -2.71 -1.54 7.33
C GLU A 72 -2.74 -3.04 7.06
N LYS A 73 -3.65 -3.77 7.72
CA LYS A 73 -3.78 -5.23 7.59
C LYS A 73 -4.44 -5.64 6.28
N ASP A 74 -5.20 -4.73 5.68
CA ASP A 74 -5.94 -4.94 4.43
C ASP A 74 -5.72 -3.76 3.48
N ALA A 75 -5.04 -4.02 2.36
CA ALA A 75 -4.72 -3.03 1.33
C ALA A 75 -5.96 -2.31 0.78
N MET A 76 -7.15 -2.93 0.79
CA MET A 76 -8.38 -2.31 0.33
C MET A 76 -8.79 -1.10 1.20
N ASN A 77 -8.41 -1.14 2.48
CA ASN A 77 -8.67 -0.06 3.44
C ASN A 77 -7.52 0.97 3.48
N PHE A 78 -6.42 0.72 2.76
CA PHE A 78 -5.26 1.59 2.77
C PHE A 78 -5.36 2.68 1.71
N ILE A 79 -5.26 3.93 2.16
CA ILE A 79 -5.12 5.11 1.31
C ILE A 79 -3.68 5.63 1.46
N PRO A 80 -2.86 5.53 0.41
CA PRO A 80 -1.48 6.03 0.43
C PRO A 80 -1.43 7.55 0.41
N VAL A 81 -0.23 8.08 0.60
CA VAL A 81 0.10 9.51 0.44
C VAL A 81 1.15 9.64 -0.67
N GLU A 82 1.14 10.78 -1.36
CA GLU A 82 2.14 11.08 -2.38
C GLU A 82 3.58 10.95 -1.82
N GLY A 83 4.49 10.41 -2.64
CA GLY A 83 5.88 10.19 -2.25
C GLY A 83 6.16 8.93 -1.42
N TYR A 84 5.13 8.22 -0.95
CA TYR A 84 5.34 6.94 -0.28
C TYR A 84 5.82 5.85 -1.23
N THR A 85 6.47 4.84 -0.66
CA THR A 85 6.57 3.52 -1.25
C THR A 85 5.73 2.54 -0.45
N VAL A 86 4.82 1.83 -1.10
CA VAL A 86 3.97 0.82 -0.47
C VAL A 86 4.51 -0.57 -0.78
N TRP A 87 4.53 -1.41 0.24
CA TRP A 87 5.02 -2.78 0.21
C TRP A 87 3.93 -3.73 0.67
N GLU A 88 3.66 -4.78 -0.10
CA GLU A 88 2.93 -5.95 0.41
C GLU A 88 3.89 -6.77 1.28
N ILE A 89 3.48 -7.09 2.52
CA ILE A 89 4.30 -7.80 3.49
C ILE A 89 3.53 -8.99 4.09
N ASP A 90 4.24 -10.09 4.39
CA ASP A 90 3.69 -11.16 5.21
C ASP A 90 3.48 -10.64 6.65
N PRO A 91 2.26 -10.70 7.22
CA PRO A 91 2.02 -10.28 8.59
C PRO A 91 2.95 -10.92 9.64
N ALA A 92 3.48 -12.11 9.36
CA ALA A 92 4.41 -12.81 10.25
C ALA A 92 5.80 -12.15 10.33
N ASP A 93 6.18 -11.36 9.31
CA ASP A 93 7.48 -10.67 9.26
C ASP A 93 7.47 -9.33 10.02
N ILE A 94 6.29 -8.88 10.47
CA ILE A 94 6.13 -7.59 11.14
C ILE A 94 6.62 -7.71 12.59
N PRO A 95 7.65 -6.94 12.99
CA PRO A 95 8.29 -7.11 14.31
C PRO A 95 7.44 -6.57 15.47
N GLU A 96 6.48 -5.68 15.18
CA GLU A 96 5.66 -5.00 16.17
C GLU A 96 4.31 -4.62 15.57
N THR A 97 3.23 -4.88 16.31
CA THR A 97 1.86 -4.60 15.85
C THR A 97 1.25 -3.36 16.50
N ASP A 98 1.85 -2.86 17.58
CA ASP A 98 1.57 -1.54 18.09
C ASP A 98 2.04 -0.49 17.08
N LYS A 99 1.08 0.18 16.44
CA LYS A 99 1.34 1.21 15.42
C LYS A 99 2.27 2.31 15.95
N MET A 100 2.18 2.71 17.22
CA MET A 100 3.00 3.78 17.77
C MET A 100 4.47 3.39 17.94
N LYS A 101 4.75 2.09 18.11
CA LYS A 101 6.11 1.56 18.16
C LYS A 101 6.62 1.18 16.78
N LEU A 102 5.75 0.71 15.90
CA LEU A 102 6.13 0.44 14.52
C LEU A 102 6.52 1.75 13.82
N PHE A 103 5.73 2.80 14.03
CA PHE A 103 5.98 4.12 13.45
C PHE A 103 7.08 4.82 14.27
N GLY A 104 8.19 5.17 13.63
CA GLY A 104 9.28 5.92 14.24
C GLY A 104 10.41 5.08 14.87
N PHE A 105 10.17 3.81 15.22
CA PHE A 105 11.24 2.92 15.72
C PHE A 105 11.70 1.89 14.69
N TYR A 106 10.99 1.75 13.57
CA TYR A 106 11.35 0.82 12.51
C TYR A 106 11.40 1.48 11.13
N ALA A 107 12.35 1.00 10.32
CA ALA A 107 12.47 1.25 8.89
C ALA A 107 12.30 -0.06 8.11
N TYR A 108 11.89 0.02 6.84
CA TYR A 108 11.77 -1.13 5.95
C TYR A 108 12.32 -0.80 4.56
N ASP A 109 13.22 -1.64 4.06
CA ASP A 109 13.91 -1.44 2.77
C ASP A 109 13.33 -2.27 1.60
N GLY A 110 12.19 -2.94 1.85
CA GLY A 110 11.62 -3.91 0.91
C GLY A 110 12.05 -5.36 1.16
N LYS A 111 12.91 -5.60 2.16
CA LYS A 111 13.37 -6.95 2.52
C LYS A 111 13.38 -7.17 4.03
N VAL A 112 13.87 -6.22 4.80
CA VAL A 112 14.12 -6.38 6.23
C VAL A 112 13.60 -5.20 7.02
N PHE A 113 12.97 -5.49 8.17
CA PHE A 113 12.66 -4.49 9.18
C PHE A 113 13.90 -4.21 10.03
N THR A 114 14.28 -2.93 10.13
CA THR A 114 15.42 -2.49 10.93
C THR A 114 14.92 -1.59 12.06
N LYS A 115 15.28 -1.91 13.31
CA LYS A 115 15.02 -1.03 14.45
C LYS A 115 15.99 0.15 14.40
N ILE A 116 15.49 1.38 14.53
CA ILE A 116 16.24 2.62 14.31
C ILE A 116 16.20 3.58 15.52
N ALA A 117 15.36 3.30 16.51
CA ALA A 117 15.29 4.01 17.79
C ALA A 117 14.93 3.02 18.91
N ASP A 118 15.18 3.40 20.18
CA ASP A 118 14.90 2.58 21.37
C ASP A 118 13.70 3.05 22.18
#